data_AF-A0A9E6QX35-F1
#
_entry.id   AF-A0A9E6QX35-F1
#
_cell.length_a   1.000
_cell.length_b   1.000
_cell.length_c   1.000
_cell.angle_alpha   90.00
_cell.angle_beta   90.00
_cell.angle_gamma   90.00
#
_symmetry.space_group_name_H-M   'P 1'
#
loop_
_entity.id
_entity.type
_entity.pdbx_description
1 polymer ?
#
loop_
_entity_poly.entity_id
_entity_poly.type
_entity_poly.pdbx_seq_one_letter_code
_entity_poly.pdbx_strand_id
1 'polypeptide(L)'
;MIEALSDWFFSLGENYGVNPWIFGAIYVGAIPFFLASVGWIVKNARAGKSTVLPTMLAGFCFVSAYLYLAVVGRNIPAWVWIFLAVLVVYGAVSQVRQTRRKIAAAAAETE
;
A
#
# COMPACT_ATOMS: atom_id res chain seq x y z
N MET A 1 -11.75 23.59 12.64
CA MET A 1 -10.72 22.71 12.03
C MET A 1 -11.32 21.38 11.55
N ILE A 2 -12.13 20.70 12.37
CA ILE A 2 -12.80 19.44 11.95
C ILE A 2 -13.82 19.69 10.82
N GLU A 3 -14.62 20.76 10.90
CA GLU A 3 -15.60 21.11 9.84
C GLU A 3 -14.94 21.34 8.47
N ALA A 4 -13.86 22.15 8.41
CA ALA A 4 -13.13 22.39 7.16
C ALA A 4 -12.55 21.10 6.54
N LEU A 5 -12.17 20.14 7.38
CA LEU A 5 -11.63 18.85 6.94
C LEU A 5 -12.75 17.95 6.41
N SER A 6 -13.93 17.98 7.06
CA SER A 6 -15.14 17.31 6.58
C SER A 6 -15.63 17.91 5.26
N ASP A 7 -15.67 19.23 5.12
CA ASP A 7 -16.07 19.90 3.87
C ASP A 7 -15.12 19.56 2.73
N TRP A 8 -13.81 19.60 2.97
CA TRP A 8 -12.83 19.15 2.00
C TRP A 8 -13.04 17.67 1.62
N PHE A 9 -13.33 16.82 2.59
CA PHE A 9 -13.58 15.40 2.38
C PHE A 9 -14.86 15.10 1.59
N PHE A 10 -15.94 15.84 1.84
CA PHE A 10 -17.16 15.74 1.03
C PHE A 10 -16.96 16.31 -0.36
N SER A 11 -16.21 17.41 -0.49
CA SER A 11 -15.86 17.99 -1.80
C SER A 11 -15.02 17.03 -2.66
N LEU A 12 -14.21 16.15 -2.07
CA LEU A 12 -13.50 15.10 -2.80
C LEU A 12 -14.49 14.12 -3.46
N GLY A 13 -15.57 13.77 -2.77
CA GLY A 13 -16.60 12.91 -3.34
C GLY A 13 -17.37 13.56 -4.46
N GLU A 14 -17.66 14.85 -4.34
CA GLU A 14 -18.38 15.62 -5.35
C GLU A 14 -17.51 15.89 -6.60
N ASN A 15 -16.23 16.23 -6.40
CA ASN A 15 -15.31 16.54 -7.49
C ASN A 15 -14.74 15.31 -8.21
N TYR A 16 -14.45 14.24 -7.48
CA TYR A 16 -13.84 13.02 -8.03
C TYR A 16 -14.84 11.88 -8.18
N GLY A 17 -16.11 12.04 -7.78
CA GLY A 17 -17.15 11.00 -7.92
C GLY A 17 -16.99 9.80 -6.99
N VAL A 18 -16.17 9.94 -5.94
CA VAL A 18 -15.95 8.88 -4.94
C VAL A 18 -16.97 8.97 -3.81
N ASN A 19 -17.40 7.84 -3.26
CA ASN A 19 -18.23 7.85 -2.07
C ASN A 19 -17.35 8.15 -0.83
N PRO A 20 -17.55 9.29 -0.14
CA PRO A 20 -16.71 9.68 0.99
C PRO A 20 -16.76 8.65 2.13
N TRP A 21 -17.92 8.01 2.36
CA TRP A 21 -18.05 6.99 3.40
C TRP A 21 -17.22 5.74 3.10
N ILE A 22 -17.19 5.30 1.84
CA ILE A 22 -16.36 4.15 1.43
C ILE A 22 -14.88 4.51 1.51
N PHE A 23 -14.51 5.68 0.98
CA PHE A 23 -13.13 6.15 1.05
C PHE A 23 -12.64 6.29 2.50
N GLY A 24 -13.47 6.86 3.38
CA GLY A 24 -13.19 7.02 4.80
C GLY A 24 -13.12 5.68 5.54
N ALA A 25 -14.03 4.75 5.24
CA ALA A 25 -14.02 3.41 5.82
C ALA A 25 -12.77 2.62 5.42
N ILE A 26 -12.33 2.71 4.16
CA ILE A 26 -11.08 2.10 3.70
C ILE A 26 -9.89 2.76 4.37
N TYR A 27 -9.85 4.10 4.42
CA TYR A 27 -8.74 4.85 5.01
C TYR A 27 -8.58 4.54 6.51
N VAL A 28 -9.65 4.67 7.29
CA VAL A 28 -9.64 4.40 8.74
C VAL A 28 -9.47 2.91 9.01
N GLY A 29 -10.17 2.06 8.23
CA GLY A 29 -10.09 0.61 8.35
C GLY A 29 -8.70 0.05 8.06
N ALA A 30 -7.94 0.66 7.14
CA ALA A 30 -6.59 0.23 6.80
C ALA A 30 -5.55 0.56 7.89
N ILE A 31 -5.76 1.58 8.72
CA ILE A 31 -4.82 2.00 9.78
C ILE A 31 -4.46 0.86 10.75
N PRO A 32 -5.41 0.15 11.39
CA PRO A 32 -5.07 -0.95 12.31
C PRO A 32 -4.30 -2.08 11.60
N PHE A 33 -4.64 -2.42 10.35
CA PHE A 33 -3.90 -3.43 9.58
C PHE A 33 -2.50 -2.96 9.18
N PHE A 34 -2.35 -1.68 8.86
CA PHE A 34 -1.05 -1.08 8.57
C PHE A 34 -0.16 -1.12 9.81
N LEU A 35 -0.66 -0.67 10.97
CA LEU A 35 0.09 -0.69 12.23
C LEU A 35 0.46 -2.12 12.66
N ALA A 36 -0.46 -3.07 12.52
CA ALA A 36 -0.18 -4.48 12.78
C ALA A 36 0.93 -5.03 11.87
N SER A 37 0.89 -4.66 10.58
CA SER A 37 1.91 -5.04 9.61
C SER A 37 3.27 -4.43 9.92
N VAL A 38 3.32 -3.15 10.33
CA VAL A 38 4.55 -2.49 10.79
C VAL A 38 5.13 -3.18 12.04
N GLY A 39 4.28 -3.48 13.03
CA GLY A 39 4.69 -4.25 14.21
C GLY A 39 5.29 -5.61 13.83
N TRP A 40 4.71 -6.28 12.84
CA TRP A 40 5.22 -7.54 12.31
C TRP A 40 6.54 -7.38 11.54
N ILE A 41 6.71 -6.30 10.76
CA ILE A 41 7.99 -5.95 10.11
C ILE A 41 9.08 -5.78 11.16
N VAL A 42 8.83 -4.99 12.20
CA VAL A 42 9.81 -4.75 13.28
C VAL A 42 10.16 -6.06 13.99
N LYS A 43 9.16 -6.90 14.30
CA LYS A 43 9.39 -8.20 14.93
C LYS A 43 10.22 -9.13 14.05
N ASN A 44 9.92 -9.24 12.76
CA ASN A 44 10.65 -10.10 11.83
C ASN A 44 12.06 -9.57 11.54
N ALA A 45 12.22 -8.25 11.40
CA ALA A 45 13.52 -7.61 11.22
C ALA A 45 14.44 -7.88 12.40
N ARG A 46 13.94 -7.74 13.64
CA ARG A 46 14.70 -8.08 14.86
C ARG A 46 15.06 -9.57 14.96
N ALA A 47 14.27 -10.44 14.36
CA ALA A 47 14.50 -11.89 14.34
C ALA A 47 15.32 -12.37 13.12
N GLY A 48 15.82 -11.47 12.26
CA GLY A 48 16.49 -11.83 11.01
C GLY A 48 15.61 -12.57 10.00
N LYS A 49 14.28 -12.51 10.18
CA LYS A 49 13.30 -13.20 9.33
C LYS A 49 12.83 -12.29 8.20
N SER A 50 12.33 -12.90 7.13
CA SER A 50 11.80 -12.18 5.98
C SER A 50 10.70 -11.17 6.38
N THR A 51 10.88 -9.90 5.99
CA THR A 51 9.91 -8.81 6.21
C THR A 51 9.00 -8.56 5.02
N VAL A 52 9.12 -9.36 3.96
CA VAL A 52 8.44 -9.16 2.67
C VAL A 52 6.93 -9.21 2.83
N LEU A 53 6.41 -10.29 3.42
CA LEU A 53 4.97 -10.51 3.54
C LEU A 53 4.30 -9.36 4.31
N PRO A 54 4.78 -8.94 5.49
CA PRO A 54 4.18 -7.81 6.18
C PRO A 54 4.45 -6.47 5.49
N THR A 55 5.52 -6.33 4.70
CA THR A 55 5.74 -5.13 3.84
C THR A 55 4.71 -5.06 2.72
N MET A 56 4.38 -6.19 2.08
CA MET A 56 3.34 -6.25 1.05
C MET A 56 1.96 -5.94 1.63
N LEU A 57 1.63 -6.47 2.81
CA LEU A 57 0.39 -6.16 3.52
C LEU A 57 0.30 -4.69 3.91
N ALA A 58 1.38 -4.12 4.47
CA ALA A 58 1.46 -2.71 4.80
C ALA A 58 1.28 -1.83 3.55
N GLY A 59 1.99 -2.16 2.47
CA GLY A 59 1.85 -1.48 1.18
C GLY A 59 0.42 -1.58 0.63
N PHE A 60 -0.18 -2.76 0.62
CA PHE A 60 -1.55 -2.95 0.15
C PHE A 60 -2.56 -2.13 0.98
N CYS A 61 -2.45 -2.15 2.31
CA CYS A 61 -3.31 -1.35 3.18
C CYS A 61 -3.12 0.15 2.93
N PHE A 62 -1.87 0.61 2.80
CA PHE A 62 -1.55 2.00 2.53
C PHE A 62 -2.13 2.49 1.19
N VAL A 63 -2.15 1.62 0.18
CA VAL A 63 -2.52 1.97 -1.19
C VAL A 63 -4.00 1.71 -1.46
N SER A 64 -4.70 0.97 -0.59
CA SER A 64 -6.11 0.59 -0.76
C SER A 64 -7.06 1.77 -1.02
N ALA A 65 -6.89 2.89 -0.31
CA ALA A 65 -7.67 4.11 -0.54
C ALA A 65 -7.40 4.73 -1.93
N TYR A 66 -6.16 4.65 -2.39
CA TYR A 66 -5.77 5.10 -3.74
C TYR A 66 -6.27 4.15 -4.83
N LEU A 67 -6.39 2.84 -4.55
CA LEU A 67 -7.01 1.90 -5.47
C LEU A 67 -8.50 2.18 -5.64
N TYR A 68 -9.21 2.53 -4.56
CA TYR A 68 -10.61 2.95 -4.64
C TYR A 68 -10.77 4.20 -5.52
N LEU A 69 -9.90 5.19 -5.32
CA LEU A 69 -9.79 6.37 -6.17
C LEU A 69 -9.49 5.99 -7.64
N ALA A 70 -8.57 5.06 -7.89
CA ALA A 70 -8.23 4.64 -9.25
C ALA A 70 -9.39 3.94 -9.99
N VAL A 71 -10.26 3.23 -9.26
CA VAL A 71 -11.38 2.47 -9.84
C VAL A 71 -12.62 3.34 -10.03
N VAL A 72 -12.96 4.17 -9.05
CA VAL A 72 -14.22 4.93 -9.02
C VAL A 72 -14.01 6.41 -9.33
N GLY A 73 -12.81 6.92 -9.04
CA GLY A 73 -12.49 8.33 -9.16
C GLY A 73 -12.36 8.78 -10.61
N ARG A 74 -12.99 9.92 -10.92
CA ARG A 74 -12.86 10.61 -12.20
C ARG A 74 -11.95 11.83 -12.04
N ASN A 75 -11.21 12.17 -13.09
CA ASN A 75 -10.33 13.35 -13.13
C ASN A 75 -9.19 13.33 -12.09
N ILE A 76 -8.66 12.15 -11.76
CA ILE A 76 -7.56 12.02 -10.79
C ILE A 76 -6.26 12.60 -11.35
N PRO A 77 -5.53 13.42 -10.57
CA PRO A 77 -4.25 13.97 -11.00
C PRO A 77 -3.23 12.90 -11.43
N ALA A 78 -2.49 13.17 -12.51
CA ALA A 78 -1.49 12.26 -13.07
C ALA A 78 -0.42 11.77 -12.06
N TRP A 79 -0.06 12.60 -11.07
CA TRP A 79 0.94 12.26 -10.06
C TRP A 79 0.53 11.06 -9.19
N VAL A 80 -0.78 10.86 -8.94
CA VAL A 80 -1.29 9.72 -8.17
C VAL A 80 -0.99 8.41 -8.92
N TRP A 81 -1.19 8.42 -10.24
CA TRP A 81 -0.90 7.28 -11.10
C TRP A 81 0.59 6.97 -11.17
N ILE A 82 1.44 8.00 -11.25
CA ILE A 82 2.90 7.83 -11.20
C ILE A 82 3.31 7.21 -9.85
N PHE A 83 2.75 7.72 -8.75
CA PHE A 83 3.02 7.18 -7.41
C PHE A 83 2.60 5.70 -7.28
N LEU A 84 1.40 5.36 -7.74
CA LEU A 84 0.91 3.97 -7.76
C LEU A 84 1.80 3.07 -8.62
N ALA A 85 2.17 3.52 -9.82
CA ALA A 85 3.01 2.77 -10.74
C ALA A 85 4.40 2.51 -10.13
N VAL A 86 5.03 3.52 -9.53
CA VAL A 86 6.32 3.36 -8.84
C VAL A 86 6.21 2.34 -7.71
N LEU A 87 5.14 2.41 -6.92
CA LEU A 87 4.95 1.50 -5.79
C LEU A 87 4.74 0.04 -6.23
N VAL A 88 3.95 -0.17 -7.29
CA VAL A 88 3.76 -1.51 -7.89
C VAL A 88 5.04 -2.05 -8.49
N VAL A 89 5.75 -1.24 -9.29
CA VAL A 89 7.03 -1.62 -9.91
C VAL A 89 8.07 -1.94 -8.85
N TYR A 90 8.20 -1.10 -7.83
CA TYR A 90 9.13 -1.33 -6.73
C TYR A 90 8.81 -2.63 -5.97
N GLY A 91 7.52 -2.87 -5.67
CA GLY A 91 7.06 -4.12 -5.05
C GLY A 91 7.39 -5.36 -5.89
N ALA A 92 7.13 -5.30 -7.20
CA ALA A 92 7.42 -6.39 -8.14
C ALA A 92 8.92 -6.65 -8.27
N VAL A 93 9.73 -5.59 -8.45
CA VAL A 93 11.20 -5.70 -8.56
C VAL A 93 11.81 -6.26 -7.29
N SER A 94 11.34 -5.81 -6.11
CA SER A 94 11.78 -6.33 -4.82
C SER A 94 11.53 -7.83 -4.70
N GLN A 95 10.32 -8.28 -5.07
CA GLN A 95 9.96 -9.69 -5.05
C GLN A 95 10.79 -10.52 -6.03
N VAL A 96 10.95 -10.07 -7.27
CA VAL A 96 11.75 -10.78 -8.28
C VAL A 96 13.21 -10.89 -7.84
N ARG A 97 13.81 -9.82 -7.31
CA ARG A 97 15.20 -9.85 -6.80
C ARG A 97 15.37 -10.86 -5.68
N GLN A 98 14.41 -10.95 -4.76
CA GLN A 98 14.51 -11.84 -3.63
C GLN A 98 14.30 -13.30 -4.00
N THR A 99 13.34 -13.59 -4.88
CA THR A 99 13.14 -14.95 -5.42
C THR A 99 14.39 -15.41 -6.17
N ARG A 100 14.98 -14.55 -7.02
CA ARG A 100 16.24 -14.86 -7.70
C ARG A 100 17.40 -15.11 -6.74
N ARG A 101 17.53 -14.33 -5.66
CA ARG A 101 18.55 -14.55 -4.62
C ARG A 101 18.37 -15.89 -3.91
N LYS A 102 17.13 -16.28 -3.59
CA LYS A 102 16.86 -17.58 -2.95
C LYS A 102 17.17 -18.75 -3.88
N ILE A 103 16.83 -18.64 -5.16
CA ILE A 103 17.14 -19.67 -6.17
C ILE A 103 18.66 -19.79 -6.36
N ALA A 104 19.38 -18.67 -6.46
CA ALA A 104 20.83 -18.69 -6.59
C ALA A 104 21.55 -19.26 -5.35
N ALA A 105 21.06 -18.96 -4.15
CA ALA A 105 21.60 -19.55 -2.91
C ALA A 105 21.37 -21.07 -2.84
N ALA A 106 20.18 -21.55 -3.22
CA ALA A 106 19.88 -22.99 -3.26
C ALA A 106 20.72 -23.75 -4.30
N ALA A 107 21.06 -23.11 -5.43
CA ALA A 107 21.95 -23.69 -6.43
C ALA A 107 23.41 -23.78 -5.94
N ALA A 108 23.87 -22.84 -5.10
CA ALA A 108 25.22 -22.86 -4.55
C ALA A 108 25.40 -23.85 -3.38
N GLU A 109 24.31 -24.26 -2.72
CA GLU A 109 24.32 -25.31 -1.68
C GLU A 109 24.28 -26.73 -2.27
N THR A 110 24.01 -26.87 -3.57
CA THR A 110 23.96 -28.17 -4.29
C THR A 110 25.23 -28.49 -5.08
N GLU A 111 26.24 -27.61 -5.06
CA GLU A 111 27.60 -27.83 -5.60
C GLU A 111 28.60 -28.25 -4.52
#